data_AF-X1H2B3-F1
#
_entry.id   AF-X1H2B3-F1
#
_cell.length_a   1.000
_cell.length_b   1.000
_cell.length_c   1.000
_cell.angle_alpha   90.00
_cell.angle_beta   90.00
_cell.angle_gamma   90.00
#
_symmetry.space_group_name_H-M   'P 1'
#
loop_
_entity.id
_entity.type
_entity.pdbx_description
1 polymer ?
#
loop_
_entity_poly.entity_id
_entity_poly.type
_entity_poly.pdbx_seq_one_letter_code
_entity_poly.pdbx_strand_id
1 'polypeptide(L)'
;GDNDVHAGIQDVATLMHKNPMTGKARWFVERNCENTIREHRTYVWAEKTDGTKKEEPTKDNDHTCDAGRYAIRTYLHRLKVDLDQEQPERSFI
;
A
#
# COMPACT_ATOMS: atom_id res chain seq x y z
N GLY A 1 16.11 -11.55 -1.58
CA GLY A 1 16.45 -10.22 -2.12
C GLY A 1 15.20 -9.40 -2.04
N ASP A 2 15.15 -8.46 -1.09
CA ASP A 2 13.93 -7.75 -0.66
C ASP A 2 13.52 -6.62 -1.63
N ASN A 3 13.16 -6.98 -2.85
CA ASN A 3 12.51 -6.11 -3.81
C ASN A 3 11.25 -6.79 -4.38
N ASP A 4 10.50 -7.49 -3.54
CA ASP A 4 9.22 -8.06 -3.94
C ASP A 4 8.21 -6.91 -4.10
N VAL A 5 8.14 -6.38 -5.32
CA VAL A 5 7.20 -5.34 -5.75
C VAL A 5 5.78 -5.73 -5.38
N HIS A 6 5.43 -7.01 -5.48
CA HIS A 6 4.11 -7.52 -5.13
C HIS A 6 3.83 -7.39 -3.64
N ALA A 7 4.74 -7.84 -2.78
CA ALA A 7 4.61 -7.69 -1.33
C ALA A 7 4.50 -6.22 -0.92
N GLY A 8 5.29 -5.33 -1.53
CA GLY A 8 5.19 -3.89 -1.29
C GLY A 8 3.84 -3.30 -1.69
N ILE A 9 3.28 -3.70 -2.84
CA ILE A 9 1.94 -3.27 -3.28
C ILE A 9 0.86 -3.76 -2.31
N GLN A 10 0.96 -5.01 -1.84
CA GLN A 10 0.03 -5.56 -0.84
C GLN A 10 0.09 -4.79 0.49
N ASP A 11 1.28 -4.38 0.91
CA ASP A 11 1.49 -3.57 2.10
C ASP A 11 0.80 -2.19 1.96
N VAL A 12 0.98 -1.50 0.82
CA VAL A 12 0.28 -0.23 0.53
C VAL A 12 -1.24 -0.43 0.56
N ALA A 13 -1.74 -1.45 -0.14
CA ALA A 13 -3.17 -1.74 -0.21
C ALA A 13 -3.76 -2.05 1.18
N THR A 14 -3.02 -2.76 2.02
CA THR A 14 -3.45 -3.08 3.40
C THR A 14 -3.62 -1.81 4.24
N LEU A 15 -2.72 -0.83 4.09
CA LEU A 15 -2.81 0.42 4.84
C LEU A 15 -3.89 1.37 4.31
N MET A 16 -4.20 1.30 3.00
CA MET A 16 -5.28 2.07 2.38
C MET A 16 -6.67 1.54 2.72
N HIS A 17 -6.83 0.22 2.85
CA HIS A 17 -8.11 -0.37 3.19
C HIS A 17 -8.54 0.00 4.61
N LYS A 18 -9.85 0.21 4.78
CA LYS A 18 -10.42 0.41 6.11
C LYS A 18 -10.23 -0.86 6.91
N ASN A 19 -9.58 -0.73 8.06
CA ASN A 19 -9.48 -1.83 9.01
C ASN A 19 -10.92 -2.23 9.44
N PRO A 20 -11.30 -3.52 9.37
CA PRO A 20 -12.66 -3.95 9.69
C PRO A 20 -13.09 -3.65 11.13
N MET A 21 -12.15 -3.56 12.08
CA MET A 21 -12.44 -3.30 13.48
C MET A 21 -12.61 -1.80 13.76
N THR A 22 -11.73 -0.96 13.21
CA THR A 22 -11.72 0.49 13.52
C THR A 22 -12.50 1.32 12.50
N GLY A 23 -12.81 0.76 11.33
CA GLY A 23 -13.45 1.45 10.21
C GLY A 23 -12.56 2.50 9.53
N LYS A 24 -11.28 2.61 9.92
CA LYS A 24 -10.34 3.63 9.46
C LYS A 24 -9.21 3.01 8.63
N ALA A 25 -8.76 3.73 7.61
CA ALA A 25 -7.50 3.45 6.93
C ALA A 25 -6.33 3.89 7.84
N ARG A 26 -5.13 3.39 7.55
CA ARG A 26 -3.90 3.71 8.30
C ARG A 26 -2.90 4.53 7.50
N TRP A 27 -3.12 4.65 6.19
CA TRP A 27 -2.37 5.56 5.32
C TRP A 27 -3.33 6.47 4.56
N PHE A 28 -3.00 7.76 4.52
CA PHE A 28 -3.83 8.81 3.94
C PHE A 28 -2.98 9.65 2.98
N VAL A 29 -3.62 10.10 1.90
CA VAL A 29 -3.05 11.05 0.95
C VAL A 29 -3.76 12.38 1.13
N GLU A 30 -2.99 13.44 1.39
CA GLU A 30 -3.52 14.80 1.53
C GLU A 30 -4.01 15.30 0.15
N ARG A 31 -5.03 16.18 0.14
CA ARG A 31 -5.71 16.59 -1.10
C ARG A 31 -4.81 17.34 -2.08
N ASN A 32 -3.79 18.02 -1.59
CA ASN A 32 -2.84 18.77 -2.44
C ASN A 32 -1.72 17.88 -3.00
N CYS A 33 -1.68 16.58 -2.68
CA CYS A 33 -0.79 15.62 -3.31
C CYS A 33 -1.33 15.19 -4.69
N GLU A 34 -1.51 16.18 -5.58
CA GLU A 34 -2.20 16.02 -6.87
C GLU A 34 -1.54 14.94 -7.75
N ASN A 35 -0.22 14.89 -7.78
CA ASN A 35 0.52 13.86 -8.51
C ASN A 35 0.28 12.46 -7.93
N THR A 36 0.32 12.30 -6.60
CA THR A 36 0.02 11.02 -5.96
C THR A 36 -1.39 10.55 -6.27
N ILE A 37 -2.36 11.45 -6.24
CA ILE A 37 -3.76 11.15 -6.56
C ILE A 37 -3.89 10.77 -8.04
N ARG A 38 -3.27 11.52 -8.94
CA ARG A 38 -3.28 11.27 -10.39
C ARG A 38 -2.68 9.90 -10.70
N GLU A 39 -1.50 9.61 -10.17
CA GLU A 39 -0.75 8.38 -10.40
C GLU A 39 -1.47 7.14 -9.82
N HIS A 40 -2.05 7.23 -8.61
CA HIS A 40 -2.83 6.13 -8.03
C HIS A 40 -4.07 5.77 -8.87
N ARG A 41 -4.65 6.72 -9.60
CA ARG A 41 -5.80 6.46 -10.48
C ARG A 41 -5.41 5.73 -11.77
N THR A 42 -4.17 5.83 -12.19
CA THR A 42 -3.65 5.24 -13.43
C THR A 42 -2.74 4.03 -13.18
N TYR A 43 -2.51 3.65 -11.92
CA TYR A 43 -1.62 2.56 -11.55
C TYR A 43 -2.25 1.20 -11.84
N VAL A 44 -1.80 0.55 -12.92
CA VAL A 44 -2.35 -0.71 -13.44
C VAL A 44 -1.28 -1.77 -13.64
N TRP A 45 -1.68 -3.04 -13.57
CA TRP A 45 -0.79 -4.17 -13.87
C TRP A 45 -0.39 -4.16 -15.35
N ALA A 46 0.90 -4.35 -15.64
CA ALA A 46 1.35 -4.50 -17.02
C ALA A 46 0.85 -5.83 -17.60
N GLU A 47 0.61 -5.87 -18.91
CA GLU A 47 0.19 -7.08 -19.60
C GLU A 47 1.39 -7.75 -20.29
N LYS A 48 1.37 -9.08 -20.35
CA LYS A 48 2.28 -9.90 -21.16
C LYS A 48 1.72 -10.01 -22.57
N THR A 49 2.56 -10.48 -23.49
CA THR A 49 2.17 -10.69 -24.90
C THR A 49 1.04 -11.70 -25.09
N ASP A 50 0.80 -12.58 -24.12
CA ASP A 50 -0.29 -13.56 -24.09
C ASP A 50 -1.58 -13.02 -23.44
N GLY A 51 -1.62 -11.74 -23.04
CA GLY A 51 -2.75 -11.11 -22.36
C GLY A 51 -2.83 -11.38 -20.86
N THR A 52 -1.91 -12.15 -20.28
CA THR A 52 -1.85 -12.34 -18.82
C THR A 52 -1.18 -11.14 -18.14
N LYS A 53 -1.55 -10.83 -16.89
CA LYS A 53 -0.92 -9.75 -16.12
C LYS A 53 0.51 -10.15 -15.69
N LYS A 54 1.44 -9.20 -15.73
CA LYS A 54 2.77 -9.29 -15.13
C LYS A 54 2.67 -9.12 -13.61
N GLU A 55 3.72 -9.56 -12.91
CA GLU A 55 3.88 -9.39 -11.46
C GLU A 55 4.32 -7.96 -11.07
N GLU A 56 4.48 -7.08 -12.06
CA GLU A 56 4.83 -5.69 -11.89
C GLU A 56 3.82 -4.77 -12.60
N PRO A 57 3.58 -3.55 -12.09
CA PRO A 57 2.75 -2.55 -12.74
C PRO A 57 3.44 -1.96 -13.99
N THR A 58 2.66 -1.25 -14.79
CA THR A 58 3.20 -0.47 -15.91
C THR A 58 4.13 0.63 -15.39
N LYS A 59 5.32 0.76 -16.00
CA LYS A 59 6.27 1.85 -15.72
C LYS A 59 5.87 3.16 -16.39
N ASP A 60 4.64 3.59 -16.11
CA ASP A 60 4.12 4.88 -16.55
C ASP A 60 3.37 5.52 -15.40
N ASN A 61 3.69 6.79 -15.11
CA ASN A 61 3.09 7.54 -14.00
C ASN A 61 3.16 6.80 -12.65
N ASP A 62 4.33 6.23 -12.31
CA ASP A 62 4.54 5.39 -11.12
C ASP A 62 5.47 6.00 -10.06
N HIS A 63 6.05 7.17 -10.29
CA HIS A 63 7.07 7.78 -9.43
C HIS A 63 6.66 7.89 -7.96
N THR A 64 5.47 8.43 -7.69
CA THR A 64 4.94 8.62 -6.34
C THR A 64 4.40 7.32 -5.74
N CYS A 65 3.87 6.43 -6.57
CA CYS A 65 3.44 5.09 -6.15
C CYS A 65 4.63 4.28 -5.66
N ASP A 66 5.75 4.31 -6.39
CA ASP A 66 7.00 3.67 -6.00
C ASP A 66 7.60 4.33 -4.76
N ALA A 67 7.65 5.66 -4.69
CA ALA A 67 8.12 6.35 -3.50
C ALA A 67 7.32 5.96 -2.24
N GLY A 68 5.99 5.91 -2.34
CA GLY A 68 5.12 5.46 -1.25
C GLY A 68 5.36 4.00 -0.88
N ARG A 69 5.46 3.10 -1.88
CA ARG A 69 5.76 1.69 -1.68
C ARG A 69 7.09 1.48 -0.96
N TYR A 70 8.15 2.18 -1.37
CA TYR A 70 9.45 2.10 -0.71
C TYR A 70 9.39 2.62 0.73
N ALA A 71 8.79 3.79 0.95
CA ALA A 71 8.63 4.33 2.30
C ALA A 71 7.86 3.36 3.21
N ILE A 72 6.73 2.85 2.75
CA ILE A 72 5.94 1.87 3.50
C ILE A 72 6.76 0.62 3.73
N ARG A 73 7.37 0.00 2.72
CA ARG A 73 8.13 -1.24 2.90
C ARG A 73 9.28 -1.08 3.89
N THR A 74 9.97 0.05 3.87
CA THR A 74 11.07 0.35 4.80
C THR A 74 10.60 0.55 6.23
N TYR A 75 9.47 1.22 6.45
CA TYR A 75 9.02 1.61 7.79
C TYR A 75 7.88 0.75 8.35
N LEU A 76 7.24 -0.10 7.55
CA LEU A 76 6.07 -0.88 7.95
C LEU A 76 6.35 -1.82 9.12
N HIS A 77 7.55 -2.43 9.19
CA HIS A 77 7.91 -3.25 10.35
C HIS A 77 7.91 -2.45 11.66
N ARG A 78 8.22 -1.15 11.60
CA ARG A 78 8.11 -0.25 12.77
C ARG A 78 6.65 0.10 13.04
N LEU A 79 5.86 0.36 11.99
CA LEU A 79 4.43 0.63 12.13
C LEU A 79 3.66 -0.55 12.73
N LYS A 80 3.92 -1.79 12.29
CA LYS A 80 3.24 -3.01 12.78
C LYS A 80 3.41 -3.21 14.29
N VAL A 81 4.57 -2.87 14.83
CA VAL A 81 4.80 -2.87 16.29
C VAL A 81 3.76 -1.97 16.96
N ASP A 82 3.52 -0.77 16.45
CA ASP A 82 2.53 0.14 17.02
C ASP A 82 1.08 -0.30 16.71
N LEU A 83 0.82 -0.94 15.55
CA LEU A 83 -0.53 -1.39 15.16
C LEU A 83 -1.07 -2.52 16.05
N ASP A 84 -0.18 -3.40 16.52
CA ASP A 84 -0.53 -4.54 17.37
C ASP A 84 -0.74 -4.12 18.84
N GLN A 85 -0.13 -3.00 19.27
CA GLN A 85 -0.30 -2.45 20.62
C GLN A 85 -1.63 -1.69 20.82
N GLU A 86 -2.32 -1.33 19.74
CA GLU A 86 -3.64 -0.69 19.80
C GLU A 86 -4.81 -1.67 19.91
N GLN A 87 -4.58 -2.99 20.07
CA GLN A 87 -5.68 -3.90 20.39
C GLN A 87 -6.14 -3.65 21.84
N PRO A 88 -7.34 -3.07 22.09
CA PRO A 88 -7.85 -3.02 23.45
C PRO A 88 -8.00 -4.45 23.94
N GLU A 89 -7.52 -4.72 25.16
CA GLU A 89 -7.60 -6.03 25.78
C GLU A 89 -9.01 -6.60 25.60
N ARG A 90 -9.10 -7.79 24.99
CA ARG A 90 -10.34 -8.54 24.91
C ARG A 90 -10.88 -8.70 26.33
N SER A 91 -11.87 -7.89 26.71
CA SER A 91 -12.68 -8.19 27.88
C SER A 91 -13.50 -9.43 27.52
N PHE A 92 -12.95 -10.58 27.87
CA PHE A 92 -13.75 -11.79 27.99
C PHE A 92 -14.76 -11.54 29.11
N ILE A 93 -16.01 -11.34 28.72
CA ILE A 93 -17.18 -11.56 29.56
C ILE A 93 -17.90 -12.76 28.96
#